data_AF-A0AAN8QL66-F1
#
_entry.id   AF-A0AAN8QL66-F1
#
_cell.length_a   1.000
_cell.length_b   1.000
_cell.length_c   1.000
_cell.angle_alpha   90.00
_cell.angle_beta   90.00
_cell.angle_gamma   90.00
#
_symmetry.space_group_name_H-M   'P 1'
#
loop_
_entity.id
_entity.type
_entity.pdbx_description
1 polymer ?
#
loop_
_entity_poly.entity_id
_entity_poly.type
_entity_poly.pdbx_seq_one_letter_code
_entity_poly.pdbx_strand_id
1 'polypeptide(L)'
;MITIHLPSPVTAQKYRCELLYEGPGDDEAAMGIKNCDPKAPLMMYISKMVPTTDKGRFYAFGRVFSGCVATGLKVRLMGPNFTPGKKGRPLHQTPSRGVTILMMGGGVTWSPHEDVPCGNIVGLVGVDQYLIKTGTITTFEQAHNMRVMMGSALAPVVRVAVEGQEPC
;
A
#
# COMPACT_ATOMS: atom_id res chain seq x y z
N MET A 1 25.86 -10.70 -6.73
CA MET A 1 25.13 -10.20 -7.91
C MET A 1 24.00 -9.24 -7.52
N ILE A 2 23.05 -9.63 -6.66
CA ILE A 2 21.91 -8.78 -6.27
C ILE A 2 22.36 -7.49 -5.55
N THR A 3 23.24 -7.58 -4.55
CA THR A 3 23.73 -6.41 -3.78
C THR A 3 24.63 -5.46 -4.59
N ILE A 4 25.15 -5.91 -5.73
CA ILE A 4 26.09 -5.14 -6.57
C ILE A 4 25.34 -4.38 -7.66
N HIS A 5 24.25 -4.96 -8.20
CA HIS A 5 23.54 -4.41 -9.34
C HIS A 5 22.18 -3.82 -9.01
N LEU A 6 21.52 -4.25 -7.92
CA LEU A 6 20.27 -3.62 -7.51
C LEU A 6 20.56 -2.43 -6.60
N PRO A 7 20.05 -1.23 -6.93
CA PRO A 7 20.16 -0.07 -6.06
C PRO A 7 19.36 -0.28 -4.78
N SER A 8 19.87 0.26 -3.67
CA SER A 8 19.16 0.31 -2.39
C SER A 8 17.88 1.14 -2.51
N PRO A 9 16.90 0.98 -1.61
CA PRO A 9 15.69 1.82 -1.56
C PRO A 9 16.00 3.32 -1.64
N VAL A 10 17.03 3.74 -0.91
CA VAL A 10 17.46 5.14 -0.79
C VAL A 10 17.93 5.71 -2.13
N THR A 11 18.64 4.90 -2.93
CA THR A 11 19.07 5.30 -4.28
C THR A 11 17.93 5.15 -5.29
N ALA A 12 17.15 4.07 -5.18
CA ALA A 12 16.09 3.70 -6.12
C ALA A 12 14.90 4.66 -6.09
N GLN A 13 14.52 5.14 -4.91
CA GLN A 13 13.35 5.99 -4.76
C GLN A 13 13.55 7.39 -5.35
N LYS A 14 14.78 7.93 -5.36
CA LYS A 14 15.07 9.26 -5.93
C LYS A 14 14.60 9.42 -7.37
N TYR A 15 14.98 8.48 -8.24
CA TYR A 15 14.58 8.53 -9.65
C TYR A 15 13.23 7.85 -9.93
N ARG A 16 12.72 7.04 -9.00
CA ARG A 16 11.40 6.39 -9.15
C ARG A 16 10.25 7.22 -8.62
N CYS A 17 10.49 8.20 -7.75
CA CYS A 17 9.45 9.02 -7.15
C CYS A 17 8.56 9.67 -8.21
N GLU A 18 9.16 10.21 -9.28
CA GLU A 18 8.44 10.86 -10.40
C GLU A 18 7.51 9.91 -11.15
N LEU A 19 7.83 8.62 -11.18
CA LEU A 19 7.00 7.60 -11.82
C LEU A 19 5.93 7.04 -10.87
N LEU A 20 6.19 7.09 -9.56
CA LEU A 20 5.40 6.44 -8.53
C LEU A 20 4.35 7.38 -7.91
N TYR A 21 4.60 8.67 -7.83
CA TYR A 21 3.71 9.65 -7.20
C TYR A 21 3.02 10.49 -8.28
N GLU A 22 1.70 10.62 -8.21
CA GLU A 22 0.92 11.41 -9.19
C GLU A 22 0.83 12.90 -8.85
N GLY A 23 1.29 13.29 -7.65
CA GLY A 23 1.27 14.68 -7.20
C GLY A 23 2.51 15.48 -7.60
N PRO A 24 2.57 16.76 -7.19
CA PRO A 24 3.74 17.62 -7.37
C PRO A 24 5.01 16.99 -6.78
N GLY A 25 6.12 17.12 -7.51
CA GLY A 25 7.42 16.58 -7.08
C GLY A 25 8.05 17.30 -5.88
N ASP A 26 7.44 18.41 -5.45
CA ASP A 26 7.90 19.27 -4.35
C ASP A 26 7.03 19.12 -3.08
N ASP A 27 6.00 18.27 -3.10
CA ASP A 27 5.19 17.97 -1.92
C ASP A 27 6.04 17.32 -0.80
N GLU A 28 5.66 17.52 0.46
CA GLU A 28 6.27 16.84 1.60
C GLU A 28 6.22 15.31 1.46
N ALA A 29 5.16 14.79 0.86
CA ALA A 29 5.02 13.37 0.52
C ALA A 29 6.03 12.93 -0.56
N ALA A 30 6.22 13.73 -1.62
CA ALA A 30 7.19 13.43 -2.69
C ALA A 30 8.63 13.51 -2.18
N MET A 31 8.94 14.52 -1.36
CA MET A 31 10.25 14.67 -0.74
C MET A 31 10.55 13.54 0.24
N GLY A 32 9.57 13.13 1.05
CA GLY A 32 9.70 11.96 1.92
C GLY A 32 9.97 10.67 1.16
N ILE A 33 9.32 10.48 0.00
CA ILE A 33 9.57 9.33 -0.89
C ILE A 33 10.98 9.42 -1.50
N LYS A 34 11.40 10.59 -2.03
CA LYS A 34 12.73 10.77 -2.64
C LYS A 34 13.86 10.49 -1.66
N ASN A 35 13.72 10.95 -0.42
CA ASN A 35 14.76 10.83 0.59
C ASN A 35 14.71 9.51 1.35
N CYS A 36 13.63 8.72 1.24
CA CYS A 36 13.39 7.56 2.09
C CYS A 36 13.44 7.94 3.58
N ASP A 37 12.76 9.01 3.97
CA ASP A 37 12.82 9.54 5.33
C ASP A 37 11.80 8.83 6.24
N PRO A 38 12.23 8.19 7.35
CA PRO A 38 11.32 7.49 8.26
C PRO A 38 10.47 8.44 9.12
N LYS A 39 10.82 9.73 9.18
CA LYS A 39 10.11 10.78 9.92
C LYS A 39 9.16 11.61 9.07
N ALA A 40 9.25 11.47 7.74
CA ALA A 40 8.37 12.14 6.80
C ALA A 40 6.93 11.58 6.89
N PRO A 41 5.93 12.24 6.27
CA PRO A 41 4.59 11.70 6.19
C PRO A 41 4.59 10.27 5.66
N LEU A 42 3.75 9.43 6.27
CA LEU A 42 3.63 8.04 5.87
C LEU A 42 3.10 7.99 4.44
N MET A 43 3.80 7.26 3.57
CA MET A 43 3.34 6.89 2.25
C MET A 43 3.62 5.41 2.06
N MET A 44 2.57 4.61 1.95
CA MET A 44 2.65 3.19 1.68
C MET A 44 1.74 2.80 0.51
N TYR A 45 2.24 1.93 -0.36
CA TYR A 45 1.45 1.39 -1.46
C TYR A 45 1.11 -0.07 -1.21
N ILE A 46 -0.17 -0.42 -1.29
CA ILE A 46 -0.66 -1.79 -1.26
C ILE A 46 -0.70 -2.32 -2.70
N SER A 47 0.04 -3.41 -2.91
CA SER A 47 0.20 -4.05 -4.21
C SER A 47 -0.77 -5.22 -4.41
N LYS A 48 -1.01 -6.01 -3.37
CA LYS A 48 -1.81 -7.24 -3.45
C LYS A 48 -2.44 -7.56 -2.11
N MET A 49 -3.64 -8.14 -2.17
CA MET A 49 -4.28 -8.78 -1.03
C MET A 49 -3.88 -10.26 -0.99
N VAL A 50 -3.30 -10.71 0.12
CA VAL A 50 -2.87 -12.10 0.34
C VAL A 50 -3.93 -12.79 1.19
N PRO A 51 -4.50 -13.93 0.76
CA PRO A 51 -5.48 -14.65 1.55
C PRO A 51 -4.84 -15.23 2.81
N THR A 52 -5.58 -15.21 3.91
CA THR A 52 -5.17 -15.83 5.17
C THR A 52 -5.74 -17.24 5.29
N THR A 53 -5.25 -18.02 6.26
CA THR A 53 -5.83 -19.33 6.59
C THR A 53 -7.29 -19.21 7.08
N ASP A 54 -7.65 -18.05 7.61
CA ASP A 54 -9.00 -17.74 8.06
C ASP A 54 -9.86 -17.31 6.87
N LYS A 55 -10.90 -18.08 6.57
CA LYS A 55 -11.84 -17.78 5.48
C LYS A 55 -12.44 -16.39 5.67
N GLY A 56 -12.22 -15.51 4.70
CA GLY A 56 -12.82 -14.17 4.65
C GLY A 56 -11.95 -13.02 5.14
N ARG A 57 -10.71 -13.27 5.59
CA ARG A 57 -9.75 -12.21 5.92
C ARG A 57 -8.59 -12.18 4.93
N PHE A 58 -8.19 -10.98 4.57
CA PHE A 58 -7.06 -10.74 3.67
C PHE A 58 -6.01 -9.84 4.32
N TYR A 59 -4.74 -10.16 4.08
CA TYR A 59 -3.62 -9.28 4.42
C TYR A 59 -3.34 -8.33 3.25
N ALA A 60 -3.24 -7.04 3.55
CA ALA A 60 -2.81 -6.05 2.57
C ALA A 60 -1.29 -6.03 2.49
N PHE A 61 -0.73 -6.53 1.40
CA PHE A 61 0.71 -6.60 1.19
C PHE A 61 1.21 -5.38 0.40
N GLY A 62 2.13 -4.65 0.99
CA GLY A 62 2.60 -3.40 0.41
C GLY A 62 3.99 -2.99 0.86
N ARG A 63 4.47 -1.88 0.30
CA ARG A 63 5.77 -1.30 0.61
C ARG A 63 5.60 0.09 1.21
N VAL A 64 6.34 0.36 2.28
CA VAL A 64 6.46 1.70 2.86
C VAL A 64 7.49 2.48 2.06
N PHE A 65 7.08 3.59 1.46
CA PHE A 65 7.96 4.47 0.68
C PHE A 65 8.51 5.62 1.51
N SER A 66 7.70 6.18 2.40
CA SER A 66 8.04 7.29 3.28
C SER A 66 7.40 7.09 4.64
N GLY A 67 8.02 7.61 5.70
CA GLY A 67 7.53 7.54 7.07
C GLY A 67 7.70 6.16 7.72
N CYS A 68 7.01 5.99 8.84
CA CYS A 68 7.03 4.75 9.62
C CYS A 68 5.59 4.30 9.90
N VAL A 69 5.34 3.01 9.72
CA VAL A 69 4.07 2.39 10.08
C VAL A 69 4.20 1.87 11.50
N ALA A 70 3.38 2.41 12.40
CA ALA A 70 3.28 2.00 13.79
C ALA A 70 1.94 1.33 14.07
N THR A 71 1.95 0.36 14.98
CA THR A 71 0.73 -0.34 15.41
C THR A 71 -0.24 0.64 16.08
N GLY A 72 -1.43 0.83 15.50
CA GLY A 72 -2.44 1.75 16.04
C GLY A 72 -2.36 3.19 15.53
N LEU A 73 -1.43 3.49 14.62
CA LEU A 73 -1.37 4.76 13.93
C LEU A 73 -2.66 5.01 13.13
N LYS A 74 -3.23 6.21 13.25
CA LYS A 74 -4.37 6.63 12.44
C LYS A 74 -3.85 6.95 11.04
N VAL A 75 -4.28 6.18 10.07
CA VAL A 75 -3.89 6.34 8.66
C VAL A 75 -5.12 6.58 7.80
N ARG A 76 -4.89 7.25 6.68
CA ARG A 76 -5.88 7.47 5.64
C ARG A 76 -5.69 6.44 4.55
N LEU A 77 -6.79 5.82 4.14
CA LEU A 77 -6.81 4.90 3.00
C LEU A 77 -7.31 5.64 1.77
N MET A 78 -6.54 5.58 0.69
CA MET A 78 -6.87 6.19 -0.58
C MET A 78 -7.01 5.08 -1.63
N GLY A 79 -8.22 4.93 -2.16
CA GLY A 79 -8.52 3.98 -3.22
C GLY A 79 -7.85 4.39 -4.55
N PRO A 80 -7.86 3.51 -5.57
CA PRO A 80 -7.08 3.70 -6.81
C PRO A 80 -7.47 4.93 -7.63
N ASN A 81 -8.72 5.40 -7.53
CA ASN A 81 -9.23 6.55 -8.29
C ASN A 81 -9.36 7.83 -7.44
N PHE A 82 -8.64 7.91 -6.31
CA PHE A 82 -8.69 9.08 -5.44
C PHE A 82 -7.90 10.26 -6.04
N THR A 83 -8.57 11.39 -6.18
CA THR A 83 -7.96 12.66 -6.62
C THR A 83 -8.24 13.74 -5.57
N PRO A 84 -7.21 14.43 -5.03
CA PRO A 84 -7.42 15.53 -4.11
C PRO A 84 -8.30 16.62 -4.74
N GLY A 85 -9.35 17.03 -4.03
CA GLY A 85 -10.28 18.10 -4.46
C GLY A 85 -11.61 17.64 -5.08
N LYS A 86 -11.78 16.36 -5.47
CA LYS A 86 -13.11 15.86 -5.88
C LYS A 86 -13.98 15.55 -4.67
N LYS A 87 -15.09 16.30 -4.51
CA LYS A 87 -16.17 16.07 -3.51
C LYS A 87 -16.96 14.76 -3.71
N GLY A 88 -16.56 13.91 -4.65
CA GLY A 88 -17.19 12.62 -4.91
C GLY A 88 -16.61 11.53 -4.01
N ARG A 89 -17.18 11.38 -2.81
CA ARG A 89 -16.93 10.32 -1.82
C ARG A 89 -15.46 10.13 -1.40
N PRO A 90 -15.05 10.58 -0.20
CA PRO A 90 -13.88 10.01 0.45
C PRO A 90 -14.22 8.54 0.76
N LEU A 91 -13.79 7.61 -0.10
CA LEU A 91 -14.11 6.18 -0.02
C LEU A 91 -13.28 5.51 1.09
N HIS A 92 -13.45 6.02 2.32
CA HIS A 92 -12.95 5.53 3.61
C HIS A 92 -11.71 6.26 4.16
N GLN A 93 -11.96 7.42 4.77
CA GLN A 93 -11.15 7.85 5.92
C GLN A 93 -11.58 6.99 7.11
N THR A 94 -11.03 5.79 7.22
CA THR A 94 -11.26 4.97 8.41
C THR A 94 -10.06 5.07 9.33
N PRO A 95 -10.21 5.64 10.54
CA PRO A 95 -9.24 5.41 11.58
C PRO A 95 -9.49 4.01 12.13
N SER A 96 -8.68 3.02 11.77
CA SER A 96 -8.81 1.69 12.38
C SER A 96 -7.48 1.03 12.68
N ARG A 97 -7.09 1.19 13.96
CA ARG A 97 -6.70 0.18 14.96
C ARG A 97 -5.67 -0.88 14.53
N GLY A 98 -4.56 -0.90 15.27
CA GLY A 98 -3.66 -2.04 15.44
C GLY A 98 -3.18 -2.71 14.15
N VAL A 99 -2.42 -1.99 13.33
CA VAL A 99 -1.70 -2.60 12.21
C VAL A 99 -0.72 -3.63 12.77
N THR A 100 -1.07 -4.92 12.71
CA THR A 100 -0.12 -5.97 13.01
C THR A 100 0.77 -6.12 11.80
N ILE A 101 2.01 -5.66 11.92
CA ILE A 101 3.03 -5.74 10.88
C ILE A 101 3.41 -7.21 10.77
N LEU A 102 3.25 -7.75 9.57
CA LEU A 102 3.49 -9.15 9.28
C LEU A 102 4.60 -9.23 8.24
N MET A 103 5.77 -9.70 8.66
CA MET A 103 6.96 -9.82 7.80
C MET A 103 7.10 -11.28 7.33
N MET A 104 7.31 -11.49 6.02
CA MET A 104 7.51 -12.83 5.46
C MET A 104 8.98 -13.23 5.50
N GLY A 105 9.27 -14.42 6.06
CA GLY A 105 10.55 -15.08 5.92
C GLY A 105 10.39 -16.60 5.74
N GLY A 106 10.56 -17.09 4.50
CA GLY A 106 10.82 -18.50 4.13
C GLY A 106 9.73 -19.55 4.41
N GLY A 107 9.01 -19.43 5.51
CA GLY A 107 7.78 -20.13 5.86
C GLY A 107 6.73 -19.09 6.26
N VAL A 108 5.49 -19.54 6.46
CA VAL A 108 4.34 -18.71 6.86
C VAL A 108 4.46 -18.30 8.34
N THR A 109 5.64 -17.80 8.74
CA THR A 109 5.93 -17.35 10.10
C THR A 109 5.74 -15.84 10.14
N TRP A 110 4.78 -15.45 10.95
CA TRP A 110 4.24 -14.11 11.02
C TRP A 110 4.69 -13.48 12.34
N SER A 111 5.74 -12.64 12.31
CA SER A 111 6.18 -11.92 13.51
C SER A 111 5.49 -10.54 13.57
N PRO A 112 4.68 -10.27 14.61
CA PRO A 112 4.18 -8.93 14.85
C PRO A 112 5.36 -8.02 15.18
N HIS A 113 5.52 -6.92 14.43
CA HIS A 113 6.44 -5.84 14.77
C HIS A 113 5.66 -4.59 15.17
N GLU A 114 6.22 -3.82 16.10
CA GLU A 114 5.60 -2.59 16.60
C GLU A 114 5.68 -1.46 15.59
N ASP A 115 6.86 -1.28 14.98
CA ASP A 115 7.19 -0.21 14.04
C ASP A 115 7.97 -0.74 12.82
N VAL A 116 7.62 -0.28 11.62
CA VAL A 116 8.38 -0.54 10.39
C VAL A 116 8.71 0.76 9.66
N PRO A 117 10.00 1.06 9.43
CA PRO A 117 10.41 2.24 8.69
C PRO A 117 10.24 2.06 7.17
N CYS A 118 10.32 3.18 6.46
CA CYS A 118 10.37 3.26 5.01
C CYS A 118 11.46 2.37 4.37
N GLY A 119 11.19 1.91 3.15
CA GLY A 119 12.06 1.03 2.38
C GLY A 119 11.66 -0.44 2.49
N ASN A 120 10.99 -0.82 3.58
CA ASN A 120 10.58 -2.19 3.90
C ASN A 120 9.22 -2.57 3.31
N ILE A 121 9.01 -3.88 3.19
CA ILE A 121 7.76 -4.50 2.76
C ILE A 121 7.04 -5.01 4.00
N VAL A 122 5.73 -4.78 4.06
CA VAL A 122 4.88 -5.10 5.21
C VAL A 122 3.53 -5.63 4.76
N GLY A 123 3.04 -6.65 5.46
CA GLY A 123 1.64 -7.06 5.47
C GLY A 123 0.87 -6.34 6.57
N LEU A 124 -0.29 -5.76 6.24
CA LEU A 124 -1.22 -5.16 7.21
C LEU A 124 -2.48 -6.01 7.33
N VAL A 125 -3.08 -5.99 8.52
CA VAL A 125 -4.37 -6.62 8.83
C VAL A 125 -5.43 -5.53 9.05
N GLY A 126 -6.68 -5.78 8.66
CA GLY A 126 -7.81 -4.89 8.95
C GLY A 126 -8.06 -3.76 7.93
N VAL A 127 -7.40 -3.83 6.77
CA VAL A 127 -7.57 -2.90 5.64
C VAL A 127 -8.46 -3.47 4.54
N ASP A 128 -8.82 -4.75 4.66
CA ASP A 128 -9.56 -5.56 3.67
C ASP A 128 -10.99 -5.10 3.42
N GLN A 129 -11.66 -4.51 4.40
CA GLN A 129 -13.02 -3.99 4.23
C GLN A 129 -13.07 -2.74 3.33
N TYR A 130 -11.96 -2.01 3.24
CA TYR A 130 -11.91 -0.70 2.58
C TYR A 130 -11.18 -0.74 1.25
N LEU A 131 -10.35 -1.77 1.02
CA LEU A 131 -9.51 -1.89 -0.15
C LEU A 131 -9.64 -3.25 -0.83
N ILE A 132 -10.02 -3.23 -2.12
CA ILE A 132 -10.30 -4.46 -2.87
C ILE A 132 -9.04 -5.02 -3.56
N LYS A 133 -8.16 -4.16 -4.12
CA LYS A 133 -6.99 -4.61 -4.89
C LYS A 133 -5.72 -3.82 -4.56
N THR A 134 -5.73 -2.53 -4.89
CA THR A 134 -4.58 -1.64 -4.76
C THR A 134 -5.02 -0.34 -4.13
N GLY A 135 -4.12 0.30 -3.41
CA GLY A 135 -4.45 1.52 -2.67
C GLY A 135 -3.21 2.14 -2.07
N THR A 136 -3.35 3.42 -1.72
CA THR A 136 -2.30 4.19 -1.05
C THR A 136 -2.73 4.46 0.38
N ILE A 137 -1.82 4.28 1.32
CA ILE A 137 -2.02 4.61 2.74
C ILE A 137 -1.15 5.81 3.07
N THR A 138 -1.75 6.84 3.66
CA THR A 138 -1.02 8.07 3.98
C THR A 138 -1.45 8.69 5.31
N THR A 139 -0.57 9.49 5.92
CA THR A 139 -0.94 10.37 7.05
C THR A 139 -1.13 11.82 6.64
N PHE A 140 -0.75 12.19 5.42
CA PHE A 140 -0.79 13.56 4.92
C PHE A 140 -2.13 13.89 4.25
N GLU A 141 -2.73 15.02 4.58
CA GLU A 141 -4.09 15.40 4.13
C GLU A 141 -4.15 15.79 2.65
N GLN A 142 -3.10 16.45 2.17
CA GLN A 142 -2.97 16.88 0.77
C GLN A 142 -2.22 15.85 -0.09
N ALA A 143 -2.07 14.61 0.41
CA ALA A 143 -1.39 13.56 -0.32
C ALA A 143 -2.14 13.24 -1.63
N HIS A 144 -1.37 13.13 -2.69
CA HIS A 144 -1.84 12.56 -3.94
C HIS A 144 -1.71 11.04 -3.92
N ASN A 145 -2.43 10.39 -4.81
CA ASN A 145 -2.32 8.95 -4.96
C ASN A 145 -0.95 8.55 -5.52
N MET A 146 -0.51 7.37 -5.11
CA MET A 146 0.55 6.69 -5.85
C MET A 146 -0.03 6.09 -7.12
N ARG A 147 0.74 6.18 -8.20
CA ARG A 147 0.37 5.66 -9.50
C ARG A 147 0.04 4.19 -9.38
N VAL A 148 -1.18 3.83 -9.76
CA VAL A 148 -1.59 2.43 -9.79
C VAL A 148 -0.74 1.74 -10.84
N MET A 149 0.17 0.86 -10.41
CA MET A 149 0.86 -0.01 -11.34
C MET A 149 -0.18 -0.93 -11.92
N MET A 150 -0.54 -0.68 -13.17
CA MET A 150 -1.45 -1.49 -13.95
C MET A 150 -0.78 -2.85 -14.16
N GLY A 151 -0.92 -3.75 -13.20
CA GLY A 151 -0.56 -5.18 -13.32
C GLY A 151 -1.40 -5.92 -14.37
N SER A 152 -2.30 -5.19 -15.03
CA SER A 152 -3.08 -5.63 -16.19
C SER A 152 -2.55 -4.94 -17.44
N ALA A 153 -1.26 -5.10 -17.77
CA ALA A 153 -0.78 -4.79 -19.12
C ALA A 153 -1.57 -5.58 -20.19
N LEU A 154 -2.21 -6.68 -19.77
CA LEU A 154 -3.13 -7.48 -20.55
C LEU A 154 -4.55 -7.28 -20.04
N ALA A 155 -5.46 -6.93 -20.95
CA ALA A 155 -6.89 -6.94 -20.66
C ALA A 155 -7.32 -8.39 -20.36
N PRO A 156 -8.11 -8.66 -19.31
CA PRO A 156 -8.67 -9.98 -19.08
C PRO A 156 -9.65 -10.32 -20.22
N VAL A 157 -9.20 -11.15 -21.16
CA VAL A 157 -9.98 -11.54 -22.36
C VAL A 157 -11.00 -12.63 -22.02
N VAL A 158 -10.63 -13.55 -21.12
CA VAL A 158 -11.45 -14.71 -20.77
C VAL A 158 -12.55 -14.29 -19.80
N ARG A 159 -13.81 -14.54 -20.18
CA ARG A 159 -15.00 -14.36 -19.34
C ARG A 159 -15.68 -15.71 -19.19
N VAL A 160 -16.05 -16.06 -17.96
CA VAL A 160 -16.73 -17.31 -17.62
C VAL A 160 -17.99 -16.94 -16.84
N ALA A 161 -19.13 -17.52 -17.20
CA ALA A 161 -20.35 -17.42 -16.41
C ALA A 161 -20.25 -18.37 -15.21
N VAL A 162 -20.60 -17.87 -14.02
CA VAL A 162 -20.58 -18.65 -12.78
C VAL A 162 -21.97 -18.53 -12.16
N GLU A 163 -22.61 -19.67 -11.94
CA GLU A 163 -23.90 -19.77 -11.26
C GLU A 163 -23.75 -20.69 -10.04
N GLY A 164 -24.46 -20.36 -8.96
CA GLY A 164 -24.54 -21.25 -7.80
C GLY A 164 -25.33 -22.49 -8.16
N GLN A 165 -24.84 -23.67 -7.78
CA GLN A 165 -25.50 -24.94 -8.11
C GLN A 165 -26.90 -25.05 -7.48
N GLU A 166 -27.10 -24.43 -6.32
CA GLU A 166 -28.39 -24.35 -5.64
C GLU A 166 -28.84 -22.89 -5.56
N PRO A 167 -29.95 -22.51 -6.24
CA PRO A 167 -30.64 -21.27 -5.94
C PRO A 167 -31.38 -21.44 -4.61
N CYS A 168 -31.11 -20.54 -3.65
CA CYS A 168 -31.85 -20.46 -2.39
C CYS A 168 -33.35 -20.23 -2.63
#